data_AF-A0A7S3IXX8-F1
#
_entry.id   AF-A0A7S3IXX8-F1
#
_cell.length_a   1.000
_cell.length_b   1.000
_cell.length_c   1.000
_cell.angle_alpha   90.00
_cell.angle_beta   90.00
_cell.angle_gamma   90.00
#
_symmetry.space_group_name_H-M   'P 1'
#
loop_
_entity.id
_entity.type
_entity.pdbx_description
1 polymer ?
#
loop_
_entity_poly.entity_id
_entity_poly.type
_entity_poly.pdbx_seq_one_letter_code
_entity_poly.pdbx_strand_id
1 'polypeptide(L)'
;MYAIFHSQSFKTAKEANPYKFNTEKWFCRDFCVDTISDEDKKRFKEAQVALDAPMGHPPPNTFMPRNIFPNKASRANPEKSKKPSLIINEENLQVFFKQDDTFDSPMVELRCKLSTTDCEFPLSTESLIFSMMWVNMLNESHRELTYMAQ
;
A
#
# COMPACT_ATOMS: atom_id res chain seq x y z
N MET A 1 -13.36 -21.33 3.89
CA MET A 1 -12.12 -20.52 3.89
C MET A 1 -10.96 -21.51 3.93
N TYR A 2 -10.02 -21.46 2.97
CA TYR A 2 -8.95 -22.46 2.82
C TYR A 2 -7.59 -21.78 3.00
N ALA A 3 -6.64 -22.43 3.68
CA ALA A 3 -5.26 -21.97 3.85
C ALA A 3 -4.31 -22.86 3.03
N ILE A 4 -3.34 -22.26 2.33
CA ILE A 4 -2.35 -22.98 1.49
C ILE A 4 -0.97 -22.80 2.14
N PHE A 5 -0.27 -23.90 2.44
CA PHE A 5 1.07 -23.90 3.03
C PHE A 5 2.13 -24.38 2.02
N HIS A 6 3.25 -23.65 1.90
CA HIS A 6 4.41 -24.04 1.09
C HIS A 6 5.66 -24.09 1.97
N SER A 7 5.98 -25.24 2.57
CA SER A 7 7.24 -25.44 3.31
C SER A 7 7.75 -26.88 3.20
N GLN A 8 9.03 -27.13 3.53
CA GLN A 8 9.61 -28.49 3.53
C GLN A 8 8.77 -29.50 4.34
N SER A 9 8.10 -29.04 5.40
CA SER A 9 7.15 -29.86 6.17
C SER A 9 6.02 -30.46 5.32
N PHE A 10 5.60 -29.76 4.25
CA PHE A 10 4.56 -30.21 3.33
C PHE A 10 5.04 -31.38 2.47
N LYS A 11 6.33 -31.43 2.10
CA LYS A 11 6.91 -32.57 1.36
C LYS A 11 6.92 -33.83 2.23
N THR A 12 7.43 -33.72 3.45
CA THR A 12 7.48 -34.84 4.40
C THR A 12 6.07 -35.33 4.78
N ALA A 13 5.11 -34.41 4.94
CA ALA A 13 3.72 -34.76 5.20
C ALA A 13 3.05 -35.48 4.01
N LYS A 14 3.38 -35.09 2.77
CA LYS A 14 2.91 -35.75 1.55
C LYS A 14 3.48 -37.17 1.40
N GLU A 15 4.76 -37.35 1.68
CA GLU A 15 5.41 -38.66 1.66
C GLU A 15 4.82 -39.60 2.72
N ALA A 16 4.49 -39.07 3.90
CA ALA A 16 3.90 -39.85 4.98
C ALA A 16 2.41 -40.21 4.73
N ASN A 17 1.63 -39.34 4.08
CA ASN A 17 0.19 -39.54 3.86
C ASN A 17 -0.26 -39.12 2.45
N PRO A 18 0.15 -39.83 1.40
CA PRO A 18 -0.05 -39.39 0.01
C PRO A 18 -1.52 -39.28 -0.39
N TYR A 19 -2.39 -40.12 0.18
CA TYR A 19 -3.84 -40.14 -0.11
C TYR A 19 -4.59 -38.89 0.37
N LYS A 20 -3.98 -38.09 1.26
CA LYS A 20 -4.58 -36.87 1.79
C LYS A 20 -4.39 -35.66 0.86
N PHE A 21 -3.44 -35.76 -0.07
CA PHE A 21 -3.06 -34.67 -0.96
C PHE A 21 -3.75 -34.85 -2.32
N ASN A 22 -4.46 -33.80 -2.74
CA ASN A 22 -5.03 -33.68 -4.07
C ASN A 22 -4.16 -32.76 -4.92
N THR A 23 -4.17 -32.96 -6.23
CA THR A 23 -3.47 -32.09 -7.17
C THR A 23 -4.49 -31.34 -8.01
N GLU A 24 -4.40 -30.01 -8.00
CA GLU A 24 -5.26 -29.13 -8.78
C GLU A 24 -4.93 -29.28 -10.28
N LYS A 25 -5.97 -29.20 -11.12
CA LYS A 25 -5.91 -29.60 -12.53
C LYS A 25 -5.03 -28.70 -13.41
N TRP A 26 -5.06 -27.39 -13.20
CA TRP A 26 -4.49 -26.42 -14.13
C TRP A 26 -3.06 -26.01 -13.78
N PHE A 27 -2.77 -25.88 -12.49
CA PHE A 27 -1.49 -25.44 -11.98
C PHE A 27 -0.71 -26.57 -11.30
N CYS A 28 -1.27 -27.78 -11.28
CA CYS A 28 -0.67 -28.96 -10.66
C CYS A 28 -0.22 -28.70 -9.21
N ARG A 29 -0.98 -27.86 -8.49
CA ARG A 29 -0.68 -27.50 -7.11
C ARG A 29 -1.24 -28.55 -6.17
N ASP A 30 -0.40 -29.05 -5.29
CA ASP A 30 -0.83 -29.94 -4.22
C ASP A 30 -1.59 -29.16 -3.15
N PHE A 31 -2.71 -29.72 -2.70
CA PHE A 31 -3.52 -29.17 -1.61
C PHE A 31 -4.19 -30.28 -0.80
N CYS A 32 -4.60 -29.95 0.42
CA CYS A 32 -5.39 -30.83 1.27
C CYS A 32 -6.72 -30.16 1.60
N VAL A 33 -7.78 -30.96 1.74
CA VAL A 33 -9.08 -30.49 2.21
C VAL A 33 -9.34 -31.16 3.54
N ASP A 34 -9.32 -30.37 4.60
CA ASP A 34 -9.66 -30.81 5.95
C ASP A 34 -10.99 -30.20 6.39
N THR A 35 -11.79 -31.00 7.09
CA THR A 35 -13.01 -30.50 7.72
C THR A 35 -12.63 -29.74 8.99
N ILE A 36 -13.23 -28.56 9.18
CA ILE A 36 -13.04 -27.80 10.42
C ILE A 36 -13.66 -28.59 11.57
N SER A 37 -12.90 -28.79 12.64
CA SER A 37 -13.35 -29.54 13.82
C SER A 37 -14.57 -28.87 14.48
N ASP A 38 -15.41 -29.64 15.14
CA ASP A 38 -16.56 -29.07 15.86
C ASP A 38 -16.12 -28.20 17.06
N GLU A 39 -14.95 -28.51 17.62
CA GLU A 39 -14.28 -27.69 18.63
C GLU A 39 -13.91 -26.30 18.08
N ASP A 40 -13.30 -26.24 16.89
CA ASP A 40 -12.96 -24.97 16.23
C ASP A 40 -14.22 -24.18 15.87
N LYS A 41 -15.25 -24.85 15.35
CA LYS A 41 -16.54 -24.20 15.06
C LYS A 41 -17.15 -23.59 16.32
N LYS A 42 -17.09 -24.30 17.45
CA LYS A 42 -17.56 -23.81 18.74
C LYS A 42 -16.73 -22.61 19.19
N ARG A 43 -15.40 -22.72 19.14
CA ARG A 43 -14.46 -21.63 19.47
C ARG A 43 -14.74 -20.37 18.66
N PHE A 44 -15.00 -20.46 17.36
CA PHE A 44 -15.30 -19.29 16.53
C PHE A 44 -16.65 -18.65 16.85
N LYS A 45 -17.65 -19.43 17.26
CA LYS A 45 -18.95 -18.90 17.67
C LYS A 45 -18.91 -18.20 19.02
N GLU A 46 -18.07 -18.70 19.92
CA GLU A 46 -17.92 -18.20 21.29
C GLU A 46 -16.81 -17.14 21.41
N ALA A 47 -16.03 -16.93 20.35
CA ALA A 47 -14.96 -15.94 20.33
C ALA A 47 -15.54 -14.55 20.57
N GLN A 48 -15.22 -13.99 21.74
CA GLN A 48 -15.50 -12.61 22.07
C GLN A 48 -14.22 -11.80 22.00
N VAL A 49 -14.39 -10.56 21.58
CA VAL A 49 -13.33 -9.57 21.58
C VAL A 49 -13.01 -9.21 23.04
N ALA A 50 -11.73 -9.08 23.37
CA ALA A 50 -11.34 -8.59 24.70
C ALA A 50 -11.95 -7.19 24.93
N LEU A 51 -12.42 -6.91 26.15
CA LEU A 51 -13.12 -5.65 26.46
C LEU A 51 -12.26 -4.40 26.21
N ASP A 52 -10.95 -4.55 26.25
CA ASP A 52 -9.94 -3.51 26.02
C ASP A 52 -9.42 -3.48 24.58
N ALA A 53 -9.86 -4.39 23.70
CA ALA A 53 -9.41 -4.37 22.32
C ALA A 53 -10.00 -3.14 21.60
N PRO A 54 -9.17 -2.36 20.87
CA PRO A 54 -9.62 -1.21 20.10
C PRO A 54 -10.30 -1.65 18.78
N MET A 55 -11.21 -2.62 18.86
CA MET A 55 -12.02 -3.03 17.73
C MET A 55 -13.34 -2.28 17.78
N GLY A 56 -13.42 -1.21 17.00
CA GLY A 56 -14.62 -0.40 16.85
C GLY A 56 -14.83 -0.01 15.40
N HIS A 57 -15.84 0.81 15.17
CA HIS A 57 -15.99 1.48 13.88
C HIS A 57 -14.80 2.42 13.65
N PRO A 58 -14.37 2.60 12.39
CA PRO A 58 -13.35 3.60 12.08
C PRO A 58 -13.82 4.97 12.55
N PRO A 59 -12.91 5.85 13.01
CA PRO A 59 -13.28 7.19 13.40
C PRO A 59 -13.78 7.99 12.17
N PRO A 60 -14.50 9.11 12.38
CA PRO A 60 -14.94 9.96 11.27
C PRO A 60 -13.76 10.42 10.41
N ASN A 61 -13.88 10.28 9.09
CA ASN A 61 -12.81 10.64 8.17
C ASN A 61 -12.67 12.18 8.04
N THR A 62 -11.55 12.71 8.54
CA THR A 62 -11.23 14.15 8.49
C THR A 62 -10.66 14.62 7.15
N PHE A 63 -10.21 13.71 6.28
CA PHE A 63 -9.60 14.04 4.98
C PHE A 63 -10.63 14.25 3.87
N MET A 64 -11.90 13.98 4.11
CA MET A 64 -12.95 14.17 3.11
C MET A 64 -12.97 15.63 2.61
N PRO A 65 -12.74 15.88 1.30
CA PRO A 65 -12.61 17.23 0.78
C PRO A 65 -13.95 17.97 0.87
N ARG A 66 -13.92 19.16 1.47
CA ARG A 66 -15.13 20.01 1.63
C ARG A 66 -15.39 20.92 0.43
N ASN A 67 -14.35 21.23 -0.34
CA ASN A 67 -14.43 22.08 -1.52
C ASN A 67 -13.90 21.33 -2.74
N ILE A 68 -14.80 21.04 -3.68
CA ILE A 68 -14.53 20.29 -4.90
C ILE A 68 -14.77 21.13 -6.15
N PHE A 69 -14.95 22.44 -6.01
CA PHE A 69 -15.22 23.32 -7.14
C PHE A 69 -13.91 23.69 -7.84
N PRO A 70 -13.73 23.34 -9.13
CA PRO A 70 -12.51 23.69 -9.87
C PRO A 70 -12.43 25.20 -10.07
N ASN A 71 -11.23 25.77 -9.90
CA ASN A 71 -11.00 27.20 -10.07
C ASN A 71 -10.84 27.55 -11.57
N LYS A 72 -11.96 27.70 -12.27
CA LYS A 72 -12.03 27.91 -13.73
C LYS A 72 -11.50 29.27 -14.18
N ALA A 73 -11.65 30.31 -13.35
CA ALA A 73 -11.37 31.70 -13.72
C ALA A 73 -9.90 31.96 -14.07
N SER A 74 -8.96 31.20 -13.47
CA SER A 74 -7.54 31.37 -13.78
C SER A 74 -7.09 30.64 -15.05
N ARG A 75 -7.84 29.66 -15.58
CA ARG A 75 -7.37 28.76 -16.66
C ARG A 75 -7.27 29.41 -18.04
N ALA A 76 -8.03 30.47 -18.31
CA ALA A 76 -8.15 31.07 -19.64
C ALA A 76 -7.02 32.04 -20.04
N ASN A 77 -5.96 32.20 -19.23
CA ASN A 77 -4.88 33.13 -19.56
C ASN A 77 -3.99 32.56 -20.69
N PRO A 78 -3.96 33.18 -21.89
CA PRO A 78 -3.15 32.73 -23.02
C PRO A 78 -1.63 32.80 -22.79
N GLU A 79 -1.17 33.51 -21.75
CA GLU A 79 0.25 33.57 -21.38
C GLU A 79 0.75 32.35 -20.60
N LYS A 80 -0.13 31.39 -20.29
CA LYS A 80 0.25 30.21 -19.52
C LYS A 80 1.06 29.21 -20.32
N SER A 81 2.16 28.74 -19.72
CA SER A 81 2.99 27.71 -20.31
C SER A 81 2.22 26.38 -20.45
N LYS A 82 2.21 25.83 -21.66
CA LYS A 82 1.64 24.50 -21.95
C LYS A 82 2.45 23.35 -21.32
N LYS A 83 3.68 23.62 -20.89
CA LYS A 83 4.61 22.67 -20.27
C LYS A 83 4.95 23.10 -18.83
N PRO A 84 5.31 22.17 -17.94
CA PRO A 84 5.85 22.54 -16.63
C PRO A 84 7.03 23.50 -16.76
N SER A 85 6.99 24.58 -15.98
CA SER A 85 8.04 25.59 -15.92
C SER A 85 8.71 25.56 -14.56
N LEU A 86 10.03 25.76 -14.54
CA LEU A 86 10.81 25.93 -13.31
C LEU A 86 10.47 27.30 -12.70
N ILE A 87 9.80 27.30 -11.55
CA ILE A 87 9.37 28.54 -10.86
C ILE A 87 10.29 28.90 -9.69
N ILE A 88 10.99 27.91 -9.12
CA ILE A 88 11.99 28.09 -8.07
C ILE A 88 13.21 27.27 -8.46
N ASN A 89 14.38 27.90 -8.43
CA ASN A 89 15.66 27.26 -8.71
C ASN A 89 16.71 27.78 -7.73
N GLU A 90 16.82 27.10 -6.59
CA GLU A 90 17.80 27.36 -5.55
C GLU A 90 18.78 26.18 -5.47
N GLU A 91 19.85 26.34 -4.70
CA GLU A 91 20.91 25.33 -4.56
C GLU A 91 20.37 23.94 -4.17
N ASN A 92 19.40 23.89 -3.26
CA ASN A 92 18.84 22.65 -2.71
C ASN A 92 17.34 22.45 -3.03
N LEU A 93 16.76 23.28 -3.90
CA LEU A 93 15.33 23.22 -4.20
C LEU A 93 15.03 23.61 -5.65
N GLN A 94 14.37 22.70 -6.35
CA GLN A 94 13.84 22.94 -7.69
C GLN A 94 12.34 22.64 -7.69
N VAL A 95 11.53 23.64 -8.07
CA VAL A 95 10.08 23.49 -8.15
C VAL A 95 9.62 23.73 -9.58
N PHE A 96 9.09 22.67 -10.19
CA PHE A 96 8.40 22.76 -11.46
C PHE A 96 6.89 22.87 -11.21
N PHE A 97 6.25 23.82 -11.88
CA PHE A 97 4.81 24.02 -11.77
C PHE A 97 4.17 24.04 -13.15
N LYS A 98 3.03 23.37 -13.26
CA LYS A 98 2.08 23.50 -14.36
C LYS A 98 0.68 23.51 -13.76
N GLN A 99 -0.11 24.53 -14.06
CA GLN A 99 -1.54 24.46 -13.77
C GLN A 99 -2.23 23.57 -14.81
N ASP A 100 -3.15 22.73 -14.35
CA ASP A 100 -3.96 21.89 -15.23
C ASP A 100 -4.80 22.74 -16.20
N ASP A 101 -4.61 22.44 -17.48
CA ASP A 101 -5.24 23.06 -18.65
C ASP A 101 -6.10 22.07 -19.44
N THR A 102 -6.13 20.80 -19.04
CA THR A 102 -6.74 19.71 -19.81
C THR A 102 -7.93 19.09 -19.09
N PHE A 103 -7.86 18.87 -17.77
CA PHE A 103 -8.92 18.23 -17.01
C PHE A 103 -9.74 19.25 -16.21
N ASP A 104 -11.05 19.04 -16.09
CA ASP A 104 -11.91 19.85 -15.22
C ASP A 104 -12.11 19.18 -13.86
N SER A 105 -11.03 18.68 -13.28
CA SER A 105 -11.03 17.97 -11.99
C SER A 105 -10.47 18.85 -10.87
N PRO A 106 -11.03 18.82 -9.65
CA PRO A 106 -10.47 19.50 -8.47
C PRO A 106 -9.31 18.70 -7.87
N MET A 107 -8.41 18.19 -8.71
CA MET A 107 -7.28 17.35 -8.31
C MET A 107 -5.96 18.04 -8.66
N VAL A 108 -4.93 17.75 -7.87
CA VAL A 108 -3.56 18.19 -8.10
C VAL A 108 -2.65 16.97 -7.99
N GLU A 109 -1.68 16.88 -8.89
CA GLU A 109 -0.60 15.90 -8.78
C GLU A 109 0.65 16.58 -8.23
N LEU A 110 1.20 16.02 -7.16
CA LEU A 110 2.44 16.47 -6.54
C LEU A 110 3.48 15.35 -6.65
N ARG A 111 4.66 15.67 -7.18
CA ARG A 111 5.79 14.74 -7.25
C ARG A 111 6.99 15.37 -6.56
N CYS A 112 7.58 14.64 -5.62
CA CYS A 112 8.79 15.04 -4.92
C CYS A 112 9.89 14.01 -5.18
N LYS A 113 11.09 14.50 -5.52
CA LYS A 113 12.29 13.67 -5.62
C LYS A 113 13.32 14.22 -4.65
N LEU A 114 13.70 13.40 -3.68
CA LEU A 114 14.79 13.70 -2.76
C LEU A 114 16.07 13.08 -3.31
N SER A 115 17.12 13.89 -3.42
CA SER A 115 18.45 13.44 -3.85
C SER A 115 19.39 13.59 -2.65
N THR A 116 20.07 12.52 -2.27
CA THR A 116 21.10 12.53 -1.21
C THR A 116 22.24 11.61 -1.61
N THR A 117 23.44 11.91 -1.12
CA THR A 117 24.64 11.07 -1.20
C THR A 117 25.09 10.58 0.19
N ASP A 118 24.27 10.79 1.22
CA ASP A 118 24.57 10.39 2.59
C ASP A 118 24.67 8.87 2.71
N CYS A 119 25.51 8.40 3.62
CA CYS A 119 25.71 6.97 3.89
C CYS A 119 26.02 6.13 2.64
N GLU A 120 26.76 6.72 1.68
CA GLU A 120 27.11 6.10 0.39
C GLU A 120 25.91 5.73 -0.49
N PHE A 121 24.73 6.30 -0.25
CA PHE A 121 23.59 6.11 -1.14
C PHE A 121 23.81 6.85 -2.46
N PRO A 122 23.49 6.27 -3.64
CA PRO A 122 22.99 4.90 -3.90
C PRO A 122 24.11 3.91 -4.29
N LEU A 123 25.37 4.21 -3.94
CA LEU A 123 26.56 3.52 -4.44
C LEU A 123 26.81 2.16 -3.76
N SER A 124 26.35 1.98 -2.51
CA SER A 124 26.50 0.72 -1.77
C SER A 124 25.19 -0.09 -1.74
N THR A 125 25.28 -1.41 -1.94
CA THR A 125 24.13 -2.33 -1.79
C THR A 125 23.48 -2.24 -0.40
N GLU A 126 24.30 -2.07 0.64
CA GLU A 126 23.81 -1.94 2.01
C GLU A 126 22.95 -0.66 2.17
N SER A 127 23.43 0.47 1.65
CA SER A 127 22.69 1.74 1.66
C SER A 127 21.35 1.64 0.90
N LEU A 128 21.33 0.89 -0.21
CA LEU A 128 20.11 0.64 -0.99
C LEU A 128 19.11 -0.18 -0.16
N ILE A 129 19.55 -1.27 0.48
CA ILE A 129 18.69 -2.08 1.34
C ILE A 129 18.13 -1.25 2.49
N PHE A 130 18.96 -0.45 3.17
CA PHE A 130 18.50 0.42 4.24
C PHE A 130 17.46 1.44 3.77
N SER A 131 17.67 2.07 2.61
CA SER A 131 16.71 3.02 2.05
C SER A 131 15.34 2.35 1.77
N MET A 132 15.34 1.13 1.24
CA MET A 132 14.12 0.37 0.97
C MET A 132 13.41 -0.02 2.26
N MET A 133 14.16 -0.49 3.26
CA MET A 133 13.59 -0.81 4.58
C MET A 133 12.99 0.42 5.23
N TRP A 134 13.70 1.54 5.21
CA TRP A 134 13.21 2.81 5.75
C TRP A 134 11.89 3.25 5.12
N VAL A 135 11.81 3.25 3.78
CA VAL A 135 10.58 3.60 3.05
C VAL A 135 9.43 2.66 3.43
N ASN A 136 9.68 1.36 3.55
CA ASN A 136 8.65 0.40 3.93
C ASN A 136 8.17 0.60 5.37
N MET A 137 9.09 0.88 6.31
CA MET A 137 8.74 1.20 7.69
C MET A 137 7.93 2.50 7.79
N LEU A 138 8.31 3.51 7.01
CA LEU A 138 7.59 4.78 6.94
C LEU A 138 6.19 4.62 6.35
N ASN A 139 6.03 3.77 5.33
CA ASN A 139 4.72 3.48 4.75
C ASN A 139 3.84 2.71 5.71
N GLU A 140 4.40 1.76 6.46
CA GLU A 140 3.64 1.01 7.48
C GLU A 140 3.23 1.91 8.64
N SER A 141 4.13 2.78 9.13
CA SER A 141 3.81 3.72 10.21
C SER A 141 2.73 4.73 9.82
N HIS A 142 2.62 5.07 8.54
CA HIS A 142 1.58 5.96 8.00
C HIS A 142 0.39 5.22 7.36
N ARG A 143 0.31 3.89 7.47
CA ARG A 143 -0.69 3.09 6.77
C ARG A 143 -2.12 3.50 7.11
N GLU A 144 -2.42 3.63 8.40
CA GLU A 144 -3.76 4.01 8.88
C GLU A 144 -4.11 5.44 8.49
N LEU A 145 -3.14 6.35 8.56
CA LEU A 145 -3.33 7.74 8.14
C LEU A 145 -3.63 7.83 6.64
N THR A 146 -2.88 7.09 5.84
CA THR A 146 -3.04 7.04 4.38
C THR A 146 -4.37 6.42 3.98
N TYR A 147 -4.83 5.39 4.71
CA TYR A 147 -6.15 4.79 4.50
C TYR A 147 -7.28 5.81 4.64
N MET A 148 -7.17 6.76 5.56
CA MET A 148 -8.17 7.81 5.72
C MET A 148 -8.10 8.87 4.61
N ALA A 149 -6.92 9.09 4.02
CA ALA A 149 -6.71 10.12 3.01
C ALA A 149 -7.08 9.68 1.58
N GLN A 150 -7.25 8.37 1.34
CA GLN A 150 -7.64 7.79 0.04
C GLN A 150 -9.17 7.73 -0.12
#